data_AF-A0A6G6X890-F1
#
_entry.id   AF-A0A6G6X890-F1
#
_cell.length_a   1.000
_cell.length_b   1.000
_cell.length_c   1.000
_cell.angle_alpha   90.00
_cell.angle_beta   90.00
_cell.angle_gamma   90.00
#
_symmetry.space_group_name_H-M   'P 1'
#
loop_
_entity.id
_entity.type
_entity.pdbx_description
1 polymer ?
#
loop_
_entity_poly.entity_id
_entity_poly.type
_entity_poly.pdbx_seq_one_letter_code
_entity_poly.pdbx_strand_id
1 'polypeptide(L)'
;MLIIRTAEELARTLASPLECTLRERLEAQRAYLADYLHDYALEELALFVIVQPGDHLEDLNATSSVRLVRDGGTFAFEVETANRYDDWLELLFVISDDGFGVVLFVPLTGDIDPAILAACQDQTPHLEIVPSRPGT
;
A
#
# COMPACT_ATOMS: atom_id res chain seq x y z
N MET A 1 3.65 -3.05 12.01
CA MET A 1 2.95 -3.08 10.72
C MET A 1 1.46 -3.10 10.93
N LEU A 2 0.75 -2.23 10.22
CA LEU A 2 -0.71 -2.17 10.26
C LEU A 2 -1.27 -2.79 8.98
N ILE A 3 -2.18 -3.76 9.13
CA ILE A 3 -2.80 -4.50 8.02
C ILE A 3 -4.30 -4.28 8.08
N ILE A 4 -4.91 -3.98 6.94
CA ILE A 4 -6.35 -3.78 6.81
C ILE A 4 -6.85 -4.77 5.75
N ARG A 5 -7.69 -5.73 6.17
CA ARG A 5 -8.26 -6.76 5.32
C ARG A 5 -9.73 -6.52 5.03
N THR A 6 -10.46 -6.00 6.02
CA THR A 6 -11.91 -5.85 5.95
C THR A 6 -12.35 -4.39 5.92
N ALA A 7 -13.56 -4.15 5.40
CA ALA A 7 -14.17 -2.81 5.39
C ALA A 7 -14.31 -2.22 6.80
N GLU A 8 -14.56 -3.07 7.82
CA GLU A 8 -14.64 -2.63 9.21
C GLU A 8 -13.29 -2.18 9.76
N GLU A 9 -12.20 -2.91 9.44
CA GLU A 9 -10.85 -2.50 9.83
C GLU A 9 -10.45 -1.18 9.16
N LEU A 10 -10.85 -0.99 7.90
CA LEU A 10 -10.62 0.26 7.17
C LEU A 10 -11.37 1.41 7.85
N ALA A 11 -12.65 1.21 8.17
CA ALA A 11 -13.46 2.20 8.88
C ALA A 11 -12.90 2.52 10.26
N ARG A 12 -12.47 1.51 11.04
CA ARG A 12 -11.82 1.72 12.35
C ARG A 12 -10.52 2.48 12.22
N THR A 13 -9.71 2.16 11.22
CA THR A 13 -8.43 2.83 10.97
C THR A 13 -8.65 4.30 10.62
N LEU A 14 -9.59 4.58 9.72
CA LEU A 14 -10.00 5.94 9.37
C LEU A 14 -10.61 6.70 10.55
N ALA A 15 -11.28 6.04 11.50
CA ALA A 15 -11.78 6.70 12.71
C ALA A 15 -10.68 7.03 13.73
N SER A 16 -9.48 6.47 13.58
CA SER A 16 -8.36 6.69 14.49
C SER A 16 -7.50 7.90 14.08
N PRO A 17 -6.66 8.44 14.99
CA PRO A 17 -5.69 9.46 14.62
C PRO A 17 -4.70 8.91 13.60
N LEU A 18 -4.70 9.51 12.41
CA LEU A 18 -3.81 9.22 11.29
C LEU A 18 -3.21 10.53 10.80
N GLU A 19 -2.01 10.44 10.24
CA GLU A 19 -1.43 11.53 9.46
C GLU A 19 -2.37 11.88 8.29
N CYS A 20 -2.42 13.17 7.92
CA CYS A 20 -3.41 13.69 6.99
C CYS A 20 -3.29 13.05 5.61
N THR A 21 -2.07 12.93 5.09
CA THR A 21 -1.80 12.33 3.78
C THR A 21 -2.24 10.86 3.75
N LEU A 22 -1.85 10.07 4.75
CA LEU A 22 -2.26 8.67 4.84
C LEU A 22 -3.79 8.51 4.90
N ARG A 23 -4.48 9.37 5.68
CA ARG A 23 -5.94 9.38 5.75
C ARG A 23 -6.56 9.66 4.37
N GLU A 24 -6.13 10.72 3.70
CA GLU A 24 -6.62 11.10 2.38
C GLU A 24 -6.42 9.97 1.37
N ARG A 25 -5.30 9.26 1.44
CA ARG A 25 -5.03 8.12 0.55
C ARG A 25 -5.92 6.92 0.83
N LEU A 26 -6.11 6.55 2.10
CA LEU A 26 -7.05 5.49 2.48
C LEU A 26 -8.49 5.82 2.09
N GLU A 27 -8.91 7.09 2.22
CA GLU A 27 -10.24 7.53 1.79
C GLU A 27 -10.41 7.48 0.28
N ALA A 28 -9.39 7.87 -0.49
CA ALA A 28 -9.40 7.80 -1.94
C ALA A 28 -9.44 6.35 -2.44
N GLN A 29 -8.69 5.44 -1.82
CA GLN A 29 -8.77 4.00 -2.12
C GLN A 29 -10.16 3.44 -1.78
N ARG A 30 -10.72 3.79 -0.63
CA ARG A 30 -12.10 3.41 -0.28
C ARG A 30 -13.11 3.92 -1.30
N ALA A 31 -12.96 5.16 -1.77
CA ALA A 31 -13.85 5.75 -2.77
C ALA A 31 -13.72 5.05 -4.13
N TYR A 32 -12.49 4.69 -4.54
CA TYR A 32 -12.23 3.92 -5.76
C TYR A 32 -12.89 2.53 -5.71
N LEU A 33 -12.82 1.86 -4.56
CA LEU A 33 -13.39 0.52 -4.38
C LEU A 33 -14.91 0.52 -4.11
N ALA A 34 -15.51 1.68 -3.79
CA ALA A 34 -16.92 1.77 -3.38
C ALA A 34 -17.88 1.19 -4.42
N ASP A 35 -17.58 1.37 -5.70
CA ASP A 35 -18.38 0.83 -6.80
C ASP A 35 -18.33 -0.69 -6.89
N TYR A 36 -17.39 -1.37 -6.24
CA TYR A 36 -17.26 -2.83 -6.25
C TYR A 36 -17.72 -3.47 -4.94
N LEU A 37 -17.76 -2.70 -3.85
CA LEU A 37 -18.11 -3.17 -2.50
C LEU A 37 -19.59 -3.59 -2.32
N HIS A 38 -20.42 -3.41 -3.35
CA HIS A 38 -21.79 -3.92 -3.35
C HIS A 38 -21.87 -5.40 -3.78
N ASP A 39 -20.95 -5.84 -4.62
CA ASP A 39 -20.88 -7.20 -5.17
C ASP A 39 -19.81 -8.06 -4.48
N TYR A 40 -18.76 -7.42 -3.94
CA TYR A 40 -17.59 -8.08 -3.36
C TYR A 40 -17.25 -7.52 -1.97
N ALA A 41 -16.75 -8.39 -1.09
CA ALA A 41 -16.16 -7.95 0.17
C ALA A 41 -14.80 -7.27 -0.06
N LEU A 42 -14.34 -6.44 0.89
CA LEU A 42 -13.07 -5.73 0.72
C LEU A 42 -11.89 -6.69 0.60
N GLU A 43 -11.91 -7.77 1.38
CA GLU A 43 -10.90 -8.83 1.39
C GLU A 43 -10.84 -9.63 0.07
N GLU A 44 -11.85 -9.52 -0.78
CA GLU A 44 -11.85 -10.10 -2.14
C GLU A 44 -11.25 -9.13 -3.17
N LEU A 45 -11.19 -7.83 -2.85
CA LEU A 45 -10.72 -6.79 -3.75
C LEU A 45 -9.29 -6.34 -3.43
N ALA A 46 -8.99 -6.12 -2.15
CA ALA A 46 -7.73 -5.50 -1.74
C ALA A 46 -7.27 -5.87 -0.33
N LEU A 47 -5.95 -5.84 -0.16
CA LEU A 47 -5.25 -5.82 1.13
C LEU A 47 -4.49 -4.50 1.26
N PHE A 48 -4.70 -3.74 2.32
CA PHE A 48 -3.86 -2.58 2.62
C PHE A 48 -2.81 -2.93 3.66
N VAL A 49 -1.56 -2.56 3.38
CA VAL A 49 -0.42 -2.75 4.27
C VAL A 49 0.22 -1.39 4.50
N ILE A 50 0.31 -0.98 5.76
CA ILE A 50 0.92 0.29 6.16
C ILE A 50 2.16 -0.04 6.98
N VAL A 51 3.31 0.32 6.43
CA VAL A 51 4.62 0.16 7.08
C VAL A 51 4.72 1.14 8.25
N GLN A 52 5.21 0.65 9.38
CA GLN A 52 5.43 1.39 10.60
C GLN A 52 6.91 1.31 11.02
N PRO A 53 7.39 2.23 11.87
CA PRO A 53 8.73 2.14 12.44
C PRO A 53 8.96 0.79 13.14
N GLY A 54 10.10 0.17 12.85
CA GLY A 54 10.46 -1.15 13.37
C GLY A 54 9.98 -2.34 12.54
N ASP A 55 9.23 -2.12 11.46
CA ASP A 55 8.90 -3.18 10.51
C ASP A 55 10.07 -3.45 9.56
N HIS A 56 10.26 -4.73 9.22
CA HIS A 56 11.29 -5.18 8.30
C HIS A 56 10.71 -5.59 6.94
N LEU A 57 11.54 -5.52 5.90
CA LEU A 57 11.11 -5.93 4.55
C LEU A 57 10.58 -7.36 4.51
N GLU A 58 11.18 -8.26 5.29
CA GLU A 58 10.76 -9.67 5.36
C GLU A 58 9.37 -9.87 5.97
N ASP A 59 8.92 -8.94 6.83
CA ASP A 59 7.60 -9.02 7.47
C ASP A 59 6.47 -8.90 6.45
N LEU A 60 6.70 -8.25 5.30
CA LEU A 60 5.71 -8.11 4.22
C LEU A 60 5.21 -9.48 3.75
N ASN A 61 6.07 -10.51 3.76
CA ASN A 61 5.69 -11.87 3.36
C ASN A 61 4.74 -12.55 4.36
N ALA A 62 4.72 -12.13 5.63
CA ALA A 62 3.81 -12.67 6.64
C ALA A 62 2.42 -12.02 6.60
N THR A 63 2.28 -10.89 5.89
CA THR A 63 1.04 -10.08 5.89
C THR A 63 0.05 -10.51 4.83
N SER A 64 0.58 -10.95 3.70
CA SER A 64 -0.16 -11.28 2.49
C SER A 64 -0.26 -12.80 2.36
N SER A 65 -1.32 -13.26 1.73
CA SER A 65 -1.47 -14.66 1.30
C SER A 65 -0.42 -15.06 0.26
N VAL A 66 0.25 -14.08 -0.35
CA VAL A 66 1.35 -14.27 -1.28
C VAL A 66 2.68 -13.73 -0.75
N ARG A 67 3.77 -14.30 -1.25
CA ARG A 67 5.13 -13.83 -0.96
C ARG A 67 5.41 -12.57 -1.78
N LEU A 68 5.23 -11.39 -1.18
CA LEU A 68 5.46 -10.09 -1.80
C LEU A 68 6.95 -9.78 -2.05
N VAL A 69 7.86 -10.36 -1.29
CA VAL A 69 9.31 -10.12 -1.37
C VAL A 69 10.03 -11.44 -1.70
N ARG A 70 10.78 -11.44 -2.79
CA ARG A 70 11.62 -12.60 -3.21
C ARG A 70 12.95 -12.61 -2.48
N ASP A 71 13.62 -13.76 -2.52
CA ASP A 71 14.96 -13.90 -2.00
C ASP A 71 15.89 -12.87 -2.67
N GLY A 72 16.66 -12.14 -1.87
CA GLY A 72 17.46 -11.01 -2.33
C GLY A 72 16.83 -9.62 -2.10
N GLY A 73 15.66 -9.53 -1.47
CA GLY A 73 15.14 -8.26 -0.92
C GLY A 73 14.51 -7.33 -1.95
N THR A 74 13.91 -7.88 -3.01
CA THR A 74 13.17 -7.13 -4.03
C THR A 74 11.73 -7.62 -4.09
N PHE A 75 10.82 -6.81 -4.65
CA PHE A 75 9.44 -7.24 -4.81
C PHE A 75 9.33 -8.41 -5.80
N ALA A 76 8.45 -9.36 -5.47
CA ALA A 76 8.20 -10.55 -6.27
C ALA A 76 7.19 -10.30 -7.41
N PHE A 77 6.39 -9.23 -7.28
CA PHE A 77 5.38 -8.81 -8.23
C PHE A 77 5.78 -7.47 -8.86
N GLU A 78 5.37 -7.27 -10.10
CA GLU A 78 5.50 -5.95 -10.73
C GLU A 78 4.60 -4.94 -10.03
N VAL A 79 5.12 -3.73 -9.86
CA VAL A 79 4.34 -2.62 -9.34
C VAL A 79 3.49 -2.07 -10.47
N GLU A 80 2.17 -2.21 -10.35
CA GLU A 80 1.20 -1.69 -11.33
C GLU A 80 1.17 -0.17 -11.31
N THR A 81 1.30 0.42 -10.12
CA THR A 81 1.38 1.87 -9.95
C THR A 81 2.17 2.19 -8.69
N ALA A 82 3.03 3.20 -8.73
CA ALA A 82 3.54 3.83 -7.51
C ALA A 82 3.36 5.33 -7.59
N ASN A 83 2.79 5.88 -6.52
CA ASN A 83 2.58 7.31 -6.37
C ASN A 83 3.32 7.81 -5.14
N ARG A 84 3.80 9.06 -5.23
CA ARG A 84 4.34 9.77 -4.08
C ARG A 84 3.39 10.88 -3.65
N TYR A 85 3.08 10.90 -2.37
CA TYR A 85 2.29 11.96 -1.73
C TYR A 85 3.07 12.45 -0.52
N ASP A 86 3.67 13.64 -0.63
CA ASP A 86 4.54 14.22 0.40
C ASP A 86 5.66 13.25 0.83
N ASP A 87 5.56 12.76 2.07
CA ASP A 87 6.47 11.81 2.72
C ASP A 87 5.92 10.36 2.71
N TRP A 88 5.04 10.02 1.78
CA TRP A 88 4.51 8.68 1.60
C TRP A 88 4.70 8.17 0.17
N LEU A 89 4.99 6.88 0.06
CA LEU A 89 4.80 6.10 -1.16
C LEU A 89 3.54 5.24 -1.02
N GLU A 90 2.77 5.18 -2.09
CA GLU A 90 1.62 4.28 -2.27
C GLU A 90 1.92 3.40 -3.47
N LEU A 91 2.13 2.10 -3.26
CA LEU A 91 2.42 1.12 -4.30
C LEU A 91 1.23 0.15 -4.44
N LEU A 92 0.79 -0.09 -5.66
CA LEU A 92 -0.22 -1.09 -6.00
C LEU A 92 0.45 -2.29 -6.68
N PHE A 93 0.18 -3.47 -6.15
CA PHE A 93 0.48 -4.74 -6.79
C PHE A 93 -0.84 -5.42 -7.16
N VAL A 94 -0.97 -5.89 -8.40
CA VAL A 94 -2.08 -6.77 -8.79
C VAL A 94 -1.54 -8.20 -8.77
N ILE A 95 -2.06 -9.01 -7.86
CA ILE A 95 -1.47 -10.31 -7.51
C ILE A 95 -2.11 -11.47 -8.28
N SER A 96 -3.33 -11.26 -8.78
CA SER A 96 -4.14 -12.29 -9.40
C SER A 96 -4.92 -11.73 -10.59
N ASP A 97 -5.22 -12.60 -11.56
CA ASP A 97 -5.97 -12.25 -12.78
C ASP A 97 -7.41 -11.79 -12.50
N ASP A 98 -7.96 -12.13 -11.33
CA ASP A 98 -9.26 -11.63 -10.86
C ASP A 98 -9.21 -10.18 -10.35
N GLY A 99 -8.02 -9.57 -10.32
CA GLY A 99 -7.81 -8.17 -9.98
C GLY A 99 -7.53 -7.91 -8.50
N PHE A 100 -7.30 -8.94 -7.68
CA PHE A 100 -6.95 -8.75 -6.26
C PHE A 100 -5.68 -7.91 -6.10
N GLY A 101 -5.81 -6.80 -5.37
CA GLY A 101 -4.75 -5.82 -5.17
C GLY A 101 -4.09 -5.89 -3.79
N VAL A 102 -2.79 -5.64 -3.72
CA VAL A 102 -2.12 -5.25 -2.48
C VAL A 102 -1.70 -3.79 -2.60
N VAL A 103 -2.17 -2.96 -1.69
CA VAL A 103 -1.81 -1.53 -1.62
C VAL A 103 -0.87 -1.33 -0.43
N LEU A 104 0.39 -1.03 -0.73
CA LEU A 104 1.45 -0.81 0.24
C LEU A 104 1.70 0.68 0.45
N PHE A 105 1.52 1.15 1.69
CA PHE A 105 1.86 2.49 2.13
C PHE A 105 3.19 2.48 2.88
N VAL A 106 4.19 3.19 2.36
CA VAL A 106 5.51 3.30 2.96
C VAL A 106 5.80 4.77 3.31
N PRO A 107 5.99 5.11 4.59
CA PRO A 107 6.46 6.43 4.94
C PRO A 107 7.93 6.58 4.55
N LEU A 108 8.29 7.73 4.00
CA LEU A 108 9.64 8.11 3.58
C LEU A 108 10.43 8.80 4.69
N THR A 109 9.76 9.10 5.79
CA THR A 109 10.33 9.70 7.00
C THR A 109 10.23 8.75 8.17
N GLY A 110 11.19 8.86 9.09
CA GLY A 110 11.25 8.04 10.30
C GLY A 110 12.24 6.88 10.18
N ASP A 111 12.25 6.04 11.21
CA ASP A 111 13.13 4.87 11.31
C ASP A 111 12.52 3.68 10.57
N ILE A 112 12.43 3.83 9.24
CA ILE A 112 11.93 2.80 8.32
C ILE A 112 13.09 1.98 7.81
N ASP A 113 12.90 0.66 7.76
CA ASP A 113 13.93 -0.27 7.29
C ASP A 113 14.45 0.16 5.89
N PRO A 114 15.76 0.45 5.76
CA PRO A 114 16.34 0.87 4.48
C PRO A 114 16.16 -0.19 3.38
N ALA A 115 15.96 -1.47 3.72
CA ALA A 115 15.66 -2.51 2.74
C ALA A 115 14.28 -2.31 2.08
N ILE A 116 13.29 -1.82 2.83
CA ILE A 116 11.96 -1.46 2.28
C ILE A 116 12.11 -0.33 1.28
N LEU A 117 12.86 0.72 1.64
CA LEU A 117 13.09 1.86 0.77
C LEU A 117 13.87 1.46 -0.49
N ALA A 118 14.89 0.61 -0.36
CA ALA A 118 15.66 0.09 -1.49
C ALA A 118 14.79 -0.74 -2.44
N ALA A 119 13.91 -1.60 -1.91
CA ALA A 119 12.96 -2.36 -2.71
C ALA A 119 11.99 -1.45 -3.49
N CYS A 120 11.53 -0.35 -2.87
CA CYS A 120 10.71 0.65 -3.56
C CYS A 120 11.50 1.40 -4.65
N GLN A 121 12.76 1.75 -4.38
CA GLN A 121 13.63 2.45 -5.33
C GLN A 121 13.97 1.61 -6.57
N ASP A 122 14.12 0.30 -6.42
CA ASP A 122 14.36 -0.63 -7.53
C ASP A 122 13.25 -0.59 -8.59
N GLN A 123 12.04 -0.20 -8.20
CA GLN A 123 10.89 -0.06 -9.09
C GLN A 123 10.85 1.29 -9.82
N THR A 124 11.63 2.27 -9.36
CA THR A 124 11.65 3.67 -9.86
C THR A 124 11.94 3.86 -11.35
N PRO A 125 12.74 3.03 -12.07
CA PRO A 125 12.94 3.24 -13.50
C PRO A 125 11.67 3.06 -14.36
N HIS A 126 10.58 2.53 -13.80
CA HIS A 126 9.28 2.35 -14.47
C HIS A 126 8.15 3.23 -13.90
N LEU A 127 8.46 4.08 -12.92
CA LEU A 127 7.46 4.87 -12.19
C LEU A 127 7.44 6.31 -12.68
N GLU A 128 6.42 6.69 -13.44
CA GLU A 128 6.04 8.10 -13.51
C GLU A 128 5.57 8.51 -12.12
N ILE A 129 6.43 9.22 -11.37
CA ILE A 129 6.01 9.88 -10.13
C ILE A 129 5.04 10.99 -10.55
N VAL A 130 3.75 10.68 -10.60
CA VAL A 130 2.72 11.67 -10.86
C VAL A 130 2.73 12.64 -9.67
N PRO A 131 3.06 13.93 -9.86
CA PRO A 131 3.05 14.88 -8.77
C PRO A 131 1.62 14.98 -8.22
N SER A 132 1.52 15.03 -6.90
CA SER A 132 0.26 15.18 -6.17
C SER A 132 -0.55 16.31 -6.82
N ARG A 133 -1.77 15.98 -7.27
CA ARG A 133 -2.66 16.90 -8.00
C ARG A 133 -2.79 18.20 -7.18
N PRO A 134 -2.50 19.40 -7.74
CA PRO A 134 -2.63 20.63 -6.97
C PRO A 134 -4.10 20.78 -6.56
N GLY A 135 -4.33 20.94 -5.25
CA GLY A 135 -5.65 21.13 -4.68
C GLY A 135 -6.41 22.25 -5.41
N THR A 136 -7.67 21.98 -5.75
CA THR A 136 -8.60 22.96 -6.31
C THR A 136 -9.18 23.83 -5.20
#